data_AF-A0AAD3RIF6-F1
#
_entry.id   AF-A0AAD3RIF6-F1
#
_cell.length_a   1.000
_cell.length_b   1.000
_cell.length_c   1.000
_cell.angle_alpha   90.00
_cell.angle_beta   90.00
_cell.angle_gamma   90.00
#
_symmetry.space_group_name_H-M   'P 1'
#
loop_
_entity.id
_entity.type
_entity.pdbx_description
1 polymer ?
#
loop_
_entity_poly.entity_id
_entity_poly.type
_entity_poly.pdbx_seq_one_letter_code
_entity_poly.pdbx_strand_id
1 'polypeptide(L)'
;MAASTLPTGSKQRHLLLEHLRCRGNYLHNIEVIRQGSGEIVPCRQPSEEVDARNYLPCPLCLGFFLRSDLWKHQASCRKKLASDPSKDPASTGESTAEPIKDSASDSTGDAVTTEQTGTSETGSKRAMSSEHSGDQNATSDPAADRPRKRSRVQAAASRLLPISSGASESCSEVLHRMNQDYISHQVKSDWLICKYGNKLMGNQDGSQKRYDYVSQKLRELGRFLLAAKSLDSDIQTLQDVLAPGRLSLALAAARKASGYRWSRPPLAVKTTLKTVCEIAIGESLQDGDWEAAAKTTDFYHMLGREWDNLGLLNPDPDT
;
A
#
# COMPACT_ATOMS: atom_id res chain seq x y z
N MET A 1 -2.03 35.62 5.89
CA MET A 1 -1.86 36.53 7.06
C MET A 1 -0.82 35.94 8.01
N ALA A 2 0.10 36.73 8.54
CA ALA A 2 1.15 36.25 9.46
C ALA A 2 0.64 36.23 10.92
N ALA A 3 1.03 35.23 11.71
CA ALA A 3 0.59 35.14 13.11
C ALA A 3 1.00 36.35 13.98
N SER A 4 2.10 37.01 13.61
CA SER A 4 2.63 38.20 14.27
C SER A 4 1.74 39.43 14.13
N THR A 5 0.89 39.50 13.10
CA THR A 5 0.00 40.65 12.84
C THR A 5 -1.34 40.54 13.56
N LEU A 6 -1.58 39.46 14.32
CA LEU A 6 -2.84 39.21 15.02
C LEU A 6 -2.73 39.52 16.52
N PRO A 7 -3.83 39.95 17.18
CA PRO A 7 -3.84 40.22 18.61
C PRO A 7 -3.42 38.99 19.44
N THR A 8 -2.66 39.22 20.51
CA THR A 8 -2.32 38.19 21.50
C THR A 8 -3.59 37.57 22.08
N GLY A 9 -3.62 36.25 22.22
CA GLY A 9 -4.78 35.51 22.74
C GLY A 9 -5.93 35.30 21.74
N SER A 10 -5.87 35.90 20.54
CA SER A 10 -6.89 35.62 19.51
C SER A 10 -6.84 34.16 19.05
N LYS A 11 -8.03 33.56 18.82
CA LYS A 11 -8.16 32.18 18.33
C LYS A 11 -7.38 31.96 17.03
N GLN A 12 -7.46 32.93 16.12
CA GLN A 12 -6.77 32.89 14.83
C GLN A 12 -5.25 32.87 14.99
N ARG A 13 -4.70 33.68 15.90
CA ARG A 13 -3.26 33.66 16.21
C ARG A 13 -2.84 32.31 16.77
N HIS A 14 -3.64 31.73 17.68
CA HIS A 14 -3.35 30.42 18.25
C HIS A 14 -3.30 29.32 17.18
N LEU A 15 -4.28 29.28 16.26
CA LEU A 15 -4.32 28.29 15.17
C LEU A 15 -3.11 28.43 14.23
N LEU A 16 -2.73 29.65 13.85
CA LEU A 16 -1.55 29.86 13.00
C LEU A 16 -0.25 29.44 13.70
N LEU A 17 -0.09 29.74 14.99
CA LEU A 17 1.06 29.30 15.78
C LEU A 17 1.09 27.78 15.97
N GLU A 18 -0.07 27.15 16.19
CA GLU A 18 -0.20 25.68 16.25
C GLU A 18 0.23 25.05 14.91
N HIS A 19 -0.21 25.60 13.78
CA HIS A 19 0.19 25.12 12.46
C HIS A 19 1.70 25.26 12.20
N LEU A 20 2.31 26.39 12.60
CA LEU A 20 3.76 26.57 12.50
C LEU A 20 4.52 25.55 13.34
N ARG A 21 4.10 25.32 14.59
CA ARG A 21 4.70 24.31 15.47
C ARG A 21 4.57 22.91 14.87
N CYS A 22 3.37 22.54 14.42
CA CYS A 22 3.15 21.23 13.81
C CYS A 22 3.98 21.04 12.53
N ARG A 23 4.17 22.10 11.72
CA ARG A 23 5.04 22.05 10.55
C ARG A 23 6.51 21.81 10.93
N GLY A 24 7.02 22.51 11.94
CA GLY A 24 8.38 22.29 12.44
C GLY A 24 8.57 20.87 12.97
N ASN A 25 7.65 20.41 13.82
CA ASN A 25 7.67 19.05 14.35
C ASN A 25 7.54 17.99 13.24
N TYR A 26 6.76 18.26 12.20
CA TYR A 26 6.65 17.37 11.05
C TYR A 26 8.00 17.16 10.37
N LEU A 27 8.74 18.24 10.08
CA LEU A 27 10.05 18.13 9.43
C LEU A 27 11.04 17.30 10.28
N HIS A 28 11.08 17.56 11.59
CA HIS A 28 11.87 16.77 12.53
C HIS A 28 11.46 15.28 12.54
N ASN A 29 10.16 15.01 12.69
CA ASN A 29 9.65 13.64 12.77
C ASN A 29 9.88 12.83 11.49
N ILE A 30 9.82 13.49 10.33
CA ILE A 30 10.14 12.86 9.05
C ILE A 30 11.60 12.43 9.02
N GLU A 31 12.49 13.26 9.52
CA GLU A 31 13.92 12.94 9.57
C GLU A 31 14.20 11.78 10.54
N VAL A 32 13.56 11.77 11.72
CA VAL A 32 13.63 10.65 12.67
C VAL A 32 13.14 9.35 12.03
N ILE A 33 12.01 9.39 11.30
CA ILE A 33 11.49 8.20 10.59
C ILE A 33 12.44 7.75 9.49
N ARG A 34 13.02 8.70 8.75
CA ARG A 34 13.95 8.41 7.65
C ARG A 34 15.24 7.76 8.14
N GLN A 35 15.82 8.28 9.22
CA GLN A 35 17.05 7.76 9.82
C GLN A 35 16.80 6.46 10.59
N GLY A 36 15.58 6.28 11.11
CA GLY A 36 15.25 5.15 12.00
C GLY A 36 15.83 5.32 13.41
N SER A 37 16.32 6.51 13.75
CA SER A 37 16.93 6.84 15.04
C SER A 37 16.41 8.19 15.56
N GLY A 38 16.27 8.31 16.87
CA GLY A 38 15.79 9.50 17.55
C GLY A 38 14.33 9.41 18.00
N GLU A 39 13.85 10.45 18.66
CA GLU A 39 12.50 10.51 19.24
C GLU A 39 11.58 11.40 18.40
N ILE A 40 10.39 10.88 18.10
CA ILE A 40 9.31 11.64 17.47
C ILE A 40 8.73 12.61 18.50
N VAL A 41 8.34 13.80 18.03
CA VAL A 41 7.56 14.79 18.78
C VAL A 41 6.08 14.65 18.39
N PRO A 42 5.27 13.85 19.13
CA PRO A 42 3.85 13.69 18.84
C PRO A 42 3.04 14.87 19.38
N CYS A 43 1.81 15.04 18.88
CA CYS A 43 0.88 16.04 19.42
C CYS A 43 0.37 15.68 20.83
N ARG A 44 0.47 14.42 21.21
CA ARG A 44 0.13 13.90 22.55
C ARG A 44 1.18 12.87 22.92
N GLN A 45 1.81 13.04 24.08
CA GLN A 45 2.74 12.05 24.60
C GLN A 45 1.99 10.74 24.89
N PRO A 46 2.53 9.59 24.48
CA PRO A 46 1.97 8.31 24.84
C PRO A 46 2.18 8.03 26.34
N SER A 47 1.34 7.19 26.92
CA SER A 47 1.50 6.71 28.30
C SER A 47 2.60 5.65 28.44
N GLU A 48 2.97 5.03 27.32
CA GLU A 48 3.93 3.94 27.22
C GLU A 48 4.92 4.25 26.10
N GLU A 49 6.06 3.55 26.08
CA GLU A 49 6.99 3.65 24.97
C GLU A 49 6.36 3.08 23.69
N VAL A 50 6.36 3.88 22.63
CA VAL A 50 5.77 3.49 21.34
C VAL A 50 6.79 3.71 20.24
N ASP A 51 7.01 2.68 19.42
CA ASP A 51 7.84 2.75 18.22
C ASP A 51 7.39 3.93 17.31
N ALA A 52 8.37 4.73 16.88
CA ALA A 52 8.22 5.87 15.97
C ALA A 52 7.34 5.55 14.74
N ARG A 53 7.45 4.33 14.19
CA ARG A 53 6.70 3.84 13.03
C ARG A 53 5.20 3.83 13.29
N ASN A 54 4.75 3.73 14.54
CA ASN A 54 3.33 3.71 14.94
C ASN A 54 2.65 5.08 14.96
N TYR A 55 3.37 6.14 14.60
CA TYR A 55 2.79 7.45 14.38
C TYR A 55 2.52 7.72 12.90
N LEU A 56 1.50 8.54 12.65
CA LEU A 56 1.14 9.03 11.34
C LEU A 56 0.84 10.54 11.40
N PRO A 57 1.28 11.33 10.42
CA PRO A 57 0.94 12.74 10.33
C PRO A 57 -0.51 12.94 9.90
N CYS A 58 -1.19 13.91 10.50
CA CYS A 58 -2.50 14.32 10.02
C CYS A 58 -2.38 15.11 8.71
N PRO A 59 -3.10 14.75 7.63
CA PRO A 59 -3.06 15.49 6.37
C PRO A 59 -3.54 16.94 6.44
N LEU A 60 -4.18 17.33 7.54
CA LEU A 60 -4.80 18.64 7.70
C LEU A 60 -3.96 19.62 8.53
N CYS A 61 -3.26 19.13 9.56
CA CYS A 61 -2.48 19.97 10.48
C CYS A 61 -1.01 19.56 10.60
N LEU A 62 -0.60 18.47 9.94
CA LEU A 62 0.75 17.86 10.01
C LEU A 62 1.17 17.34 11.39
N GLY A 63 0.30 17.44 12.39
CA GLY A 63 0.53 16.87 13.72
C GLY A 63 0.63 15.34 13.68
N PHE A 64 1.54 14.77 14.48
CA PHE A 64 1.75 13.33 14.58
C PHE A 64 0.86 12.71 15.67
N PHE A 65 0.15 11.64 15.29
CA PHE A 65 -0.76 10.90 16.18
C PHE A 65 -0.54 9.40 16.00
N LEU A 66 -0.85 8.62 17.04
CA LEU A 66 -0.89 7.16 16.92
C LEU A 66 -1.85 6.73 15.81
N ARG A 67 -1.48 5.70 15.04
CA ARG A 67 -2.32 5.22 13.91
C ARG A 67 -3.75 4.85 14.38
N SER A 68 -3.88 4.39 15.62
CA SER A 68 -5.14 4.03 16.30
C SER A 68 -6.04 5.23 16.61
N ASP A 69 -5.48 6.43 16.78
CA ASP A 69 -6.18 7.63 17.22
C ASP A 69 -6.33 8.71 16.15
N LEU A 70 -5.57 8.61 15.06
CA LEU A 70 -5.56 9.62 14.00
C LEU A 70 -6.95 9.93 13.43
N TRP A 71 -7.82 8.92 13.30
CA TRP A 71 -9.18 9.11 12.81
C TRP A 71 -10.05 9.94 13.78
N LYS A 72 -9.86 9.80 15.10
CA LYS A 72 -10.55 10.59 16.13
C LYS A 72 -10.14 12.05 16.01
N HIS A 73 -8.83 12.28 15.87
CA HIS A 73 -8.28 13.62 15.67
C HIS A 73 -8.85 14.28 14.41
N GLN A 74 -8.83 13.60 13.26
CA GLN A 74 -9.20 14.22 11.98
C GLN A 74 -10.63 14.77 11.99
N ALA A 75 -11.57 14.11 12.67
CA ALA A 75 -12.94 14.61 12.82
C ALA A 75 -12.99 15.99 13.50
N SER A 76 -12.22 16.17 14.57
CA SER A 76 -12.11 17.47 15.27
C SER A 76 -11.26 18.49 14.50
N CYS A 77 -10.22 18.02 13.80
CA CYS A 77 -9.32 18.87 13.02
C CYS A 77 -10.07 19.56 11.87
N ARG A 78 -10.94 18.83 11.16
CA ARG A 78 -11.81 19.40 10.12
C ARG A 78 -12.69 20.53 10.66
N LYS A 79 -13.28 20.34 11.84
CA LYS A 79 -14.12 21.36 12.48
C LYS A 79 -13.32 22.61 12.82
N LYS A 80 -12.11 22.46 13.37
CA LYS A 80 -11.21 23.58 13.68
C LYS A 80 -10.80 24.38 12.45
N LEU A 81 -10.55 23.72 11.31
CA LEU A 81 -10.22 24.38 10.05
C LEU A 81 -11.43 25.03 9.37
N ALA A 82 -12.63 24.47 9.55
CA ALA A 82 -13.87 25.05 9.01
C ALA A 82 -14.35 26.29 9.79
N SER A 83 -13.96 26.41 11.06
CA SER A 83 -14.25 27.59 11.90
C SER A 83 -13.32 28.77 11.66
N ASP A 84 -12.42 28.69 10.67
CA ASP A 84 -11.57 29.81 10.25
C ASP A 84 -12.36 30.71 9.27
N PRO A 85 -12.72 31.96 9.65
CA PRO A 85 -13.49 32.85 8.81
C PRO A 85 -12.69 33.46 7.64
N SER A 86 -11.44 33.03 7.38
CA SER A 86 -10.61 33.58 6.30
C SER A 86 -10.65 32.80 4.98
N LYS A 87 -11.67 31.96 4.72
CA LYS A 87 -11.89 31.36 3.39
C LYS A 87 -13.12 31.95 2.72
N ASP A 88 -12.89 32.86 1.78
CA ASP A 88 -13.85 33.15 0.71
C ASP A 88 -14.16 31.86 -0.07
N PRO A 89 -15.41 31.62 -0.49
CA PRO A 89 -15.78 30.43 -1.27
C PRO A 89 -15.42 30.67 -2.75
N ALA A 90 -14.14 30.57 -3.08
CA ALA A 90 -13.67 30.58 -4.47
C ALA A 90 -12.46 29.67 -4.65
N SER A 91 -12.66 28.36 -4.39
CA SER A 91 -11.83 27.27 -4.94
C SER A 91 -12.51 25.92 -4.66
N THR A 92 -13.75 25.79 -5.09
CA THR A 92 -14.31 24.48 -5.47
C THR A 92 -14.11 24.35 -6.97
N GLY A 93 -12.89 24.01 -7.37
CA GLY A 93 -12.63 23.36 -8.65
C GLY A 93 -13.02 21.90 -8.52
N GLU A 94 -14.32 21.67 -8.63
CA GLU A 94 -14.91 20.35 -8.76
C GLU A 94 -14.47 19.79 -10.12
N SER A 95 -13.64 18.76 -10.12
CA SER A 95 -13.34 17.99 -11.33
C SER A 95 -14.52 17.06 -11.59
N THR A 96 -15.64 17.62 -12.07
CA THR A 96 -16.72 16.87 -12.72
C THR A 96 -16.19 16.35 -14.04
N ALA A 97 -15.85 15.06 -14.09
CA ALA A 97 -15.84 14.32 -15.34
C ALA A 97 -17.28 13.88 -15.61
N GLU A 98 -17.97 14.62 -16.48
CA GLU A 98 -19.22 14.18 -17.11
C GLU A 98 -18.91 13.44 -18.43
N PRO A 99 -19.80 12.54 -18.87
CA PRO A 99 -19.49 11.39 -19.72
C PRO A 99 -19.48 11.74 -21.21
N ILE A 100 -18.59 11.09 -21.95
CA ILE A 100 -18.59 11.09 -23.42
C ILE A 100 -19.84 10.33 -23.88
N LYS A 101 -20.78 11.07 -24.47
CA LYS A 101 -21.90 10.52 -25.26
C LYS A 101 -21.37 10.13 -26.63
N ASP A 102 -21.53 8.86 -26.96
CA ASP A 102 -21.38 8.33 -28.30
C ASP A 102 -22.31 9.06 -29.27
N SER A 103 -21.76 9.51 -30.40
CA SER A 103 -22.53 9.85 -31.59
C SER A 103 -22.22 8.82 -32.66
N ALA A 104 -23.23 8.01 -32.93
CA ALA A 104 -23.28 7.09 -34.06
C ALA A 104 -23.22 7.88 -35.38
N SER A 105 -22.39 7.42 -36.30
CA SER A 105 -22.53 7.70 -37.73
C SER A 105 -22.90 6.39 -38.43
N ASP A 106 -24.09 6.43 -39.00
CA ASP A 106 -24.74 5.44 -39.84
C ASP A 106 -23.91 5.12 -41.10
N SER A 107 -23.86 3.85 -41.48
CA SER A 107 -23.54 3.41 -42.84
C SER A 107 -24.13 2.01 -43.04
N THR A 108 -25.18 2.00 -43.84
CA THR A 108 -25.94 0.89 -44.39
C THR A 108 -25.12 0.04 -45.37
N GLY A 109 -25.49 -1.25 -45.50
CA GLY A 109 -25.00 -2.12 -46.56
C GLY A 109 -25.23 -3.62 -46.31
N ASP A 110 -26.30 -4.12 -46.92
CA ASP A 110 -26.84 -5.49 -46.97
C ASP A 110 -25.86 -6.67 -47.10
N ALA A 111 -26.26 -7.85 -46.56
CA ALA A 111 -26.74 -9.00 -47.35
C ALA A 111 -26.40 -10.40 -46.76
N VAL A 112 -27.46 -11.19 -46.60
CA VAL A 112 -27.60 -12.63 -46.87
C VAL A 112 -27.32 -13.68 -45.78
N THR A 113 -28.20 -14.68 -45.86
CA THR A 113 -28.78 -15.68 -44.96
C THR A 113 -27.97 -16.97 -44.71
N THR A 114 -28.59 -17.84 -43.88
CA THR A 114 -28.52 -19.33 -43.79
C THR A 114 -27.39 -19.86 -42.88
N GLU A 115 -27.56 -20.81 -41.95
CA GLU A 115 -28.53 -21.89 -41.67
C GLU A 115 -28.67 -22.19 -40.15
N GLN A 116 -29.74 -22.93 -39.83
CA GLN A 116 -30.13 -23.50 -38.53
C GLN A 116 -29.25 -24.70 -38.12
N THR A 117 -29.31 -25.16 -36.85
CA THR A 117 -29.90 -26.47 -36.44
C THR A 117 -29.66 -26.76 -34.93
N GLY A 118 -30.69 -27.27 -34.24
CA GLY A 118 -30.61 -28.02 -32.95
C GLY A 118 -31.43 -27.42 -31.79
N THR A 119 -32.76 -27.61 -31.66
CA THR A 119 -33.48 -28.71 -30.91
C THR A 119 -32.77 -29.15 -29.62
N SER A 120 -33.36 -29.22 -28.41
CA SER A 120 -34.71 -29.71 -28.05
C SER A 120 -35.13 -29.27 -26.62
N GLU A 121 -36.45 -29.03 -26.45
CA GLU A 121 -37.39 -29.50 -25.39
C GLU A 121 -36.91 -29.61 -23.91
N THR A 122 -37.65 -29.20 -22.87
CA THR A 122 -39.06 -29.45 -22.50
C THR A 122 -39.40 -28.47 -21.36
N GLY A 123 -40.62 -27.93 -21.27
CA GLY A 123 -41.53 -28.39 -20.21
C GLY A 123 -42.37 -27.27 -19.58
N SER A 124 -43.53 -27.05 -20.19
CA SER A 124 -44.71 -26.27 -19.76
C SER A 124 -45.06 -26.32 -18.25
N LYS A 125 -45.56 -25.18 -17.72
CA LYS A 125 -46.97 -25.02 -17.30
C LYS A 125 -47.30 -23.56 -16.93
N ARG A 126 -48.46 -23.11 -17.43
CA ARG A 126 -49.07 -21.77 -17.35
C ARG A 126 -50.49 -21.94 -16.77
N ALA A 127 -50.92 -21.01 -15.90
CA ALA A 127 -52.31 -20.51 -15.69
C ALA A 127 -52.31 -19.69 -14.36
N MET A 128 -52.54 -18.37 -14.31
CA MET A 128 -53.81 -17.61 -14.50
C MET A 128 -54.88 -18.06 -13.46
N SER A 129 -55.58 -17.25 -12.65
CA SER A 129 -55.80 -15.80 -12.49
C SER A 129 -56.61 -15.61 -11.17
N SER A 130 -56.59 -14.43 -10.54
CA SER A 130 -57.77 -13.81 -9.87
C SER A 130 -57.36 -12.51 -9.17
N GLU A 131 -58.03 -11.42 -9.55
CA GLU A 131 -57.99 -10.10 -8.91
C GLU A 131 -58.86 -10.08 -7.64
N HIS A 132 -58.47 -9.33 -6.61
CA HIS A 132 -59.37 -8.49 -5.79
C HIS A 132 -58.59 -7.45 -4.97
N SER A 133 -59.21 -6.30 -4.86
CA SER A 133 -58.70 -4.98 -4.49
C SER A 133 -58.50 -4.73 -2.98
N GLY A 134 -57.70 -3.71 -2.67
CA GLY A 134 -57.80 -2.90 -1.45
C GLY A 134 -56.86 -3.27 -0.31
N ASP A 135 -55.79 -2.50 -0.11
CA ASP A 135 -55.76 -1.52 0.97
C ASP A 135 -54.41 -0.79 1.06
N GLN A 136 -54.52 0.53 1.18
CA GLN A 136 -53.43 1.43 1.47
C GLN A 136 -52.99 1.18 2.92
N ASN A 137 -51.73 0.82 3.14
CA ASN A 137 -51.13 1.07 4.45
C ASN A 137 -49.64 1.42 4.31
N ALA A 138 -49.31 2.59 4.85
CA ALA A 138 -48.00 3.20 4.83
C ALA A 138 -46.99 2.29 5.54
N THR A 139 -46.03 1.76 4.79
CA THR A 139 -44.87 1.07 5.36
C THR A 139 -43.71 2.04 5.36
N SER A 140 -43.32 2.42 6.58
CA SER A 140 -42.14 3.20 6.92
C SER A 140 -40.88 2.51 6.40
N ASP A 141 -40.16 3.19 5.49
CA ASP A 141 -38.85 2.79 4.98
C ASP A 141 -37.79 2.81 6.11
N PRO A 142 -37.19 1.67 6.53
CA PRO A 142 -36.09 1.68 7.49
C PRO A 142 -34.77 1.79 6.72
N ALA A 143 -34.56 2.90 6.05
CA ALA A 143 -33.36 3.16 5.26
C ALA A 143 -32.43 4.18 5.94
N ALA A 144 -31.95 3.90 7.16
CA ALA A 144 -30.91 4.73 7.77
C ALA A 144 -30.13 4.07 8.93
N ASP A 145 -29.38 2.99 8.66
CA ASP A 145 -28.08 2.82 9.34
C ASP A 145 -27.16 1.92 8.53
N ARG A 146 -26.63 2.43 7.41
CA ARG A 146 -25.41 1.84 6.83
C ARG A 146 -24.23 2.45 7.56
N PRO A 147 -23.38 1.66 8.27
CA PRO A 147 -22.22 2.21 8.94
C PRO A 147 -21.36 2.92 7.90
N ARG A 148 -21.19 4.24 8.07
CA ARG A 148 -20.33 5.07 7.22
C ARG A 148 -18.98 4.36 7.09
N LYS A 149 -18.64 3.88 5.88
CA LYS A 149 -17.34 3.25 5.59
C LYS A 149 -16.26 4.17 6.16
N ARG A 150 -15.51 3.71 7.17
CA ARG A 150 -14.45 4.48 7.82
C ARG A 150 -13.54 5.02 6.71
N SER A 151 -13.48 6.33 6.56
CA SER A 151 -12.57 6.97 5.59
C SER A 151 -11.16 6.47 5.88
N ARG A 152 -10.41 6.09 4.82
CA ARG A 152 -9.08 5.47 4.95
C ARG A 152 -8.03 6.55 5.27
N VAL A 153 -8.19 7.21 6.42
CA VAL A 153 -7.36 8.32 6.93
C VAL A 153 -5.87 7.99 6.87
N GLN A 154 -5.53 6.74 7.17
CA GLN A 154 -4.16 6.25 7.21
C GLN A 154 -3.47 6.26 5.84
N ALA A 155 -4.21 6.04 4.74
CA ALA A 155 -3.63 6.06 3.40
C ALA A 155 -3.23 7.50 2.99
N ALA A 156 -4.10 8.48 3.27
CA ALA A 156 -3.78 9.88 3.04
C ALA A 156 -2.60 10.35 3.93
N ALA A 157 -2.56 9.92 5.19
CA ALA A 157 -1.46 10.20 6.10
C ALA A 157 -0.14 9.56 5.63
N SER A 158 -0.19 8.36 5.07
CA SER A 158 0.98 7.67 4.55
C SER A 158 1.67 8.41 3.40
N ARG A 159 0.94 9.25 2.64
CA ARG A 159 1.53 10.07 1.55
C ARG A 159 2.49 11.15 2.05
N LEU A 160 2.41 11.46 3.33
CA LEU A 160 3.27 12.43 3.99
C LEU A 160 4.46 11.77 4.69
N LEU A 161 4.63 10.46 4.60
CA LEU A 161 5.81 9.76 5.12
C LEU A 161 6.80 9.49 4.00
N PRO A 162 8.12 9.46 4.28
CA PRO A 162 9.12 9.13 3.28
C PRO A 162 8.92 7.69 2.78
N ILE A 163 9.07 7.52 1.46
CA ILE A 163 9.23 6.21 0.81
C ILE A 163 10.65 6.20 0.24
N SER A 164 11.25 5.02 0.16
CA SER A 164 12.51 4.81 -0.56
C SER A 164 12.44 5.38 -1.98
N SER A 165 13.54 6.00 -2.42
CA SER A 165 13.69 6.56 -3.75
C SER A 165 13.54 5.53 -4.89
N GLY A 166 13.55 4.24 -4.56
CA GLY A 166 13.34 3.16 -5.52
C GLY A 166 11.90 3.03 -6.06
N ALA A 167 10.90 3.69 -5.47
CA ALA A 167 9.49 3.54 -5.87
C ALA A 167 9.08 4.53 -6.99
N SER A 168 8.40 4.02 -8.02
CA SER A 168 7.70 4.86 -9.01
C SER A 168 6.41 5.45 -8.43
N GLU A 169 5.76 6.37 -9.14
CA GLU A 169 4.45 6.91 -8.75
C GLU A 169 3.39 5.81 -8.63
N SER A 170 3.34 4.90 -9.60
CA SER A 170 2.39 3.78 -9.61
C SER A 170 2.63 2.80 -8.46
N CYS A 171 3.89 2.53 -8.12
CA CYS A 171 4.23 1.71 -6.95
C CYS A 171 3.91 2.44 -5.64
N SER A 172 4.18 3.75 -5.57
CA SER A 172 3.87 4.58 -4.39
C SER A 172 2.38 4.54 -4.04
N GLU A 173 1.49 4.55 -5.05
CA GLU A 173 0.06 4.40 -4.83
C GLU A 173 -0.30 3.08 -4.13
N VAL A 174 0.35 1.97 -4.51
CA VAL A 174 0.19 0.67 -3.84
C VAL A 174 0.66 0.77 -2.39
N LEU A 175 1.86 1.32 -2.17
CA LEU A 175 2.49 1.44 -0.85
C LEU A 175 1.66 2.28 0.14
N HIS A 176 1.00 3.34 -0.34
CA HIS A 176 0.12 4.18 0.48
C HIS A 176 -1.19 3.47 0.86
N ARG A 177 -1.70 2.57 0.01
CA ARG A 177 -2.94 1.83 0.26
C ARG A 177 -2.75 0.61 1.16
N MET A 178 -1.55 0.07 1.24
CA MET A 178 -1.22 -1.05 2.13
C MET A 178 -1.61 -0.73 3.59
N ASN A 179 -1.95 -1.78 4.36
CA ASN A 179 -2.13 -1.61 5.80
C ASN A 179 -0.83 -1.07 6.40
N GLN A 180 -0.93 -0.05 7.25
CA GLN A 180 0.23 0.59 7.88
C GLN A 180 0.66 -0.24 9.08
N ASP A 181 1.52 -1.21 8.84
CA ASP A 181 2.14 -2.10 9.83
C ASP A 181 3.66 -2.18 9.63
N TYR A 182 4.35 -2.93 10.50
CA TYR A 182 5.80 -3.09 10.45
C TYR A 182 6.30 -3.64 9.10
N ILE A 183 5.50 -4.51 8.44
CA ILE A 183 5.82 -5.05 7.11
C ILE A 183 5.81 -3.94 6.08
N SER A 184 4.74 -3.12 6.05
CA SER A 184 4.63 -2.02 5.09
C SER A 184 5.76 -0.99 5.25
N HIS A 185 6.21 -0.75 6.48
CA HIS A 185 7.35 0.11 6.74
C HIS A 185 8.64 -0.49 6.20
N GLN A 186 8.90 -1.77 6.45
CA GLN A 186 10.08 -2.45 5.90
C GLN A 186 10.10 -2.44 4.36
N VAL A 187 8.94 -2.65 3.73
CA VAL A 187 8.77 -2.58 2.27
C VAL A 187 9.12 -1.17 1.76
N LYS A 188 8.57 -0.13 2.40
CA LYS A 188 8.80 1.26 1.98
C LYS A 188 10.22 1.74 2.20
N SER A 189 10.94 1.20 3.18
CA SER A 189 12.33 1.57 3.45
C SER A 189 13.32 0.88 2.50
N ASP A 190 12.94 -0.25 1.90
CA ASP A 190 13.84 -1.04 1.07
C ASP A 190 13.73 -0.65 -0.41
N TRP A 191 14.85 -0.18 -0.98
CA TRP A 191 14.89 0.34 -2.34
C TRP A 191 14.64 -0.76 -3.38
N LEU A 192 15.14 -1.97 -3.15
CA LEU A 192 15.08 -3.07 -4.12
C LEU A 192 13.70 -3.72 -4.13
N ILE A 193 13.05 -3.83 -2.96
CA ILE A 193 11.63 -4.21 -2.86
C ILE A 193 10.75 -3.20 -3.62
N CYS A 194 11.02 -1.90 -3.48
CA CYS A 194 10.29 -0.86 -4.21
C CYS A 194 10.48 -0.98 -5.74
N LYS A 195 11.72 -1.19 -6.21
CA LYS A 195 12.02 -1.42 -7.63
C LYS A 195 11.34 -2.69 -8.17
N TYR A 196 11.28 -3.75 -7.38
CA TYR A 196 10.50 -4.95 -7.72
C TYR A 196 9.01 -4.63 -7.87
N GLY A 197 8.45 -3.78 -7.00
CA GLY A 197 7.11 -3.24 -7.15
C GLY A 197 6.88 -2.52 -8.47
N ASN A 198 7.83 -1.68 -8.90
CA ASN A 198 7.75 -0.99 -10.20
C ASN A 198 7.67 -1.99 -11.36
N LYS A 199 8.53 -3.02 -11.35
CA LYS A 199 8.54 -4.07 -12.39
C LYS A 199 7.21 -4.82 -12.43
N LEU A 200 6.57 -5.07 -11.29
CA LEU A 200 5.25 -5.70 -11.24
C LEU A 200 4.10 -4.77 -11.66
N MET A 201 4.23 -3.46 -11.48
CA MET A 201 3.20 -2.51 -11.93
C MET A 201 3.15 -2.39 -13.47
N GLY A 202 4.29 -2.53 -14.15
CA GLY A 202 4.36 -2.44 -15.62
C GLY A 202 3.87 -1.10 -16.18
N ASN A 203 3.65 -1.04 -17.50
CA ASN A 203 3.32 0.20 -18.22
C ASN A 203 1.81 0.42 -18.43
N GLN A 204 0.92 -0.41 -17.85
CA GLN A 204 -0.53 -0.35 -18.10
C GLN A 204 -1.31 0.07 -16.86
N ASP A 205 -2.44 0.74 -17.11
CA ASP A 205 -3.32 1.26 -16.07
C ASP A 205 -3.84 0.13 -15.15
N GLY A 206 -3.61 0.30 -13.86
CA GLY A 206 -3.70 -0.78 -12.88
C GLY A 206 -5.14 -1.18 -12.57
N SER A 207 -5.53 -2.41 -12.89
CA SER A 207 -6.77 -2.99 -12.35
C SER A 207 -6.66 -3.21 -10.84
N GLN A 208 -7.78 -3.17 -10.10
CA GLN A 208 -7.81 -3.42 -8.65
C GLN A 208 -7.15 -4.76 -8.28
N LYS A 209 -7.33 -5.80 -9.11
CA LYS A 209 -6.70 -7.12 -8.92
C LYS A 209 -5.16 -7.03 -8.98
N ARG A 210 -4.61 -6.15 -9.84
CA ARG A 210 -3.17 -5.92 -9.94
C ARG A 210 -2.63 -5.28 -8.66
N TYR A 211 -3.33 -4.28 -8.13
CA TYR A 211 -2.96 -3.66 -6.84
C TYR A 211 -2.89 -4.69 -5.71
N ASP A 212 -3.90 -5.56 -5.61
CA ASP A 212 -3.96 -6.58 -4.56
C ASP A 212 -2.81 -7.59 -4.71
N TYR A 213 -2.53 -8.02 -5.94
CA TYR A 213 -1.40 -8.90 -6.26
C TYR A 213 -0.05 -8.26 -5.92
N VAL A 214 0.20 -7.01 -6.36
CA VAL A 214 1.47 -6.31 -6.09
C VAL A 214 1.64 -6.08 -4.59
N SER A 215 0.60 -5.62 -3.90
CA SER A 215 0.59 -5.47 -2.44
C SER A 215 0.94 -6.78 -1.73
N GLN A 216 0.36 -7.91 -2.15
CA GLN A 216 0.69 -9.22 -1.59
C GLN A 216 2.17 -9.57 -1.80
N LYS A 217 2.68 -9.40 -3.03
CA LYS A 217 4.08 -9.72 -3.35
C LYS A 217 5.09 -8.85 -2.61
N LEU A 218 4.81 -7.56 -2.50
CA LEU A 218 5.63 -6.66 -1.69
C LEU A 218 5.63 -7.06 -0.21
N ARG A 219 4.47 -7.45 0.34
CA ARG A 219 4.39 -7.94 1.72
C ARG A 219 5.09 -9.28 1.93
N GLU A 220 5.06 -10.17 0.94
CA GLU A 220 5.81 -11.44 0.98
C GLU A 220 7.31 -11.16 1.10
N LEU A 221 7.86 -10.25 0.28
CA LEU A 221 9.25 -9.81 0.38
C LEU A 221 9.56 -9.07 1.69
N GLY A 222 8.64 -8.23 2.17
CA GLY A 222 8.79 -7.56 3.46
C GLY A 222 8.92 -8.55 4.62
N ARG A 223 8.09 -9.60 4.66
CA ARG A 223 8.20 -10.67 5.66
C ARG A 223 9.49 -11.47 5.52
N PHE A 224 9.87 -11.79 4.29
CA PHE A 224 11.13 -12.46 3.99
C PHE A 224 12.34 -11.69 4.53
N LEU A 225 12.41 -10.38 4.25
CA LEU A 225 13.52 -9.55 4.71
C LEU A 225 13.56 -9.46 6.23
N LEU A 226 12.41 -9.29 6.90
CA LEU A 226 12.36 -9.29 8.36
C LEU A 226 12.78 -10.63 8.96
N ALA A 227 12.42 -11.74 8.32
CA ALA A 227 12.89 -13.06 8.72
C ALA A 227 14.42 -13.16 8.56
N ALA A 228 14.99 -12.67 7.46
CA ALA A 228 16.44 -12.64 7.25
C ALA A 228 17.15 -11.81 8.35
N LYS A 229 16.65 -10.60 8.64
CA LYS A 229 17.17 -9.73 9.73
C LYS A 229 17.14 -10.39 11.11
N SER A 230 16.16 -11.25 11.35
CA SER A 230 16.05 -11.97 12.61
C SER A 230 16.97 -13.18 12.73
N LEU A 231 17.54 -13.63 11.61
CA LEU A 231 18.51 -14.74 11.55
C LEU A 231 19.95 -14.22 11.50
N ASP A 232 20.16 -13.05 10.91
CA ASP A 232 21.45 -12.39 10.80
C ASP A 232 21.27 -10.86 10.92
N SER A 233 21.89 -10.26 11.93
CA SER A 233 21.82 -8.83 12.23
C SER A 233 22.55 -7.94 11.23
N ASP A 234 23.45 -8.52 10.43
CA ASP A 234 24.21 -7.78 9.42
C ASP A 234 23.35 -7.40 8.21
N ILE A 235 22.19 -8.03 8.05
CA ILE A 235 21.26 -7.75 6.95
C ILE A 235 20.48 -6.45 7.24
N GLN A 236 20.59 -5.46 6.36
CA GLN A 236 19.80 -4.23 6.44
C GLN A 236 18.83 -4.07 5.28
N THR A 237 19.23 -4.53 4.10
CA THR A 237 18.48 -4.44 2.85
C THR A 237 18.29 -5.81 2.21
N LEU A 238 17.37 -5.90 1.26
CA LEU A 238 17.19 -7.11 0.46
C LEU A 238 18.44 -7.43 -0.37
N GLN A 239 19.20 -6.43 -0.81
CA GLN A 239 20.43 -6.61 -1.57
C GLN A 239 21.48 -7.37 -0.76
N ASP A 240 21.58 -7.13 0.55
CA ASP A 240 22.54 -7.81 1.43
C ASP A 240 22.35 -9.32 1.44
N VAL A 241 21.13 -9.81 1.18
CA VAL A 241 20.80 -11.24 1.14
C VAL A 241 21.25 -11.89 -0.18
N LEU A 242 21.42 -11.12 -1.26
CA LEU A 242 21.71 -11.62 -2.61
C LEU A 242 23.19 -11.89 -2.85
N ALA A 243 23.88 -12.40 -1.83
CA ALA A 243 25.29 -12.77 -1.91
C ALA A 243 25.44 -14.30 -1.93
N PRO A 244 26.40 -14.86 -2.68
CA PRO A 244 26.57 -16.31 -2.80
C PRO A 244 26.62 -17.06 -1.47
N GLY A 245 27.39 -16.55 -0.50
CA GLY A 245 27.52 -17.15 0.84
C GLY A 245 26.25 -17.10 1.71
N ARG A 246 25.20 -16.39 1.27
CA ARG A 246 23.96 -16.18 2.03
C ARG A 246 22.77 -16.99 1.49
N LEU A 247 23.00 -17.97 0.59
CA LEU A 247 21.92 -18.82 0.07
C LEU A 247 21.21 -19.64 1.15
N SER A 248 21.96 -20.18 2.11
CA SER A 248 21.40 -20.89 3.27
C SER A 248 20.55 -19.98 4.14
N LEU A 249 21.03 -18.76 4.42
CA LEU A 249 20.29 -17.71 5.13
C LEU A 249 18.99 -17.35 4.39
N ALA A 250 19.06 -17.15 3.07
CA ALA A 250 17.89 -16.87 2.24
C ALA A 250 16.86 -18.00 2.32
N LEU A 251 17.30 -19.26 2.29
CA LEU A 251 16.41 -20.41 2.44
C LEU A 251 15.75 -20.45 3.84
N ALA A 252 16.53 -20.26 4.89
CA ALA A 252 16.02 -20.23 6.27
C ALA A 252 15.02 -19.08 6.47
N ALA A 253 15.31 -17.90 5.91
CA ALA A 253 14.40 -16.75 5.92
C ALA A 253 13.10 -17.04 5.16
N ALA A 254 13.16 -17.72 4.01
CA ALA A 254 11.97 -18.12 3.25
C ALA A 254 11.09 -19.12 4.03
N ARG A 255 11.70 -20.08 4.72
CA ARG A 255 10.98 -21.03 5.60
C ARG A 255 10.32 -20.30 6.77
N LYS A 256 11.07 -19.45 7.47
CA LYS A 256 10.56 -18.66 8.60
C LYS A 256 9.43 -17.72 8.18
N ALA A 257 9.57 -17.03 7.04
CA ALA A 257 8.54 -16.13 6.50
C ALA A 257 7.26 -16.85 6.05
N SER A 258 7.35 -18.13 5.68
CA SER A 258 6.21 -18.99 5.34
C SER A 258 5.65 -19.77 6.54
N GLY A 259 6.20 -19.57 7.73
CA GLY A 259 5.78 -20.23 8.96
C GLY A 259 6.17 -21.72 9.03
N TYR A 260 7.30 -22.10 8.42
CA TYR A 260 7.81 -23.48 8.36
C TYR A 260 6.82 -24.51 7.78
N ARG A 261 5.79 -24.01 7.08
CA ARG A 261 4.69 -24.84 6.56
C ARG A 261 5.13 -25.82 5.47
N TRP A 262 6.31 -25.62 4.91
CA TRP A 262 6.80 -26.35 3.75
C TRP A 262 8.13 -27.02 4.07
N SER A 263 8.15 -28.35 4.00
CA SER A 263 9.39 -29.14 4.09
C SER A 263 10.37 -28.74 2.98
N ARG A 264 9.84 -28.41 1.80
CA ARG A 264 10.61 -27.88 0.68
C ARG A 264 10.52 -26.34 0.60
N PRO A 265 11.62 -25.67 0.23
CA PRO A 265 11.60 -24.24 -0.10
C PRO A 265 10.43 -23.84 -1.01
N PRO A 266 9.73 -22.71 -0.75
CA PRO A 266 8.65 -22.26 -1.62
C PRO A 266 9.16 -21.90 -3.03
N LEU A 267 8.63 -22.55 -4.06
CA LEU A 267 8.99 -22.25 -5.46
C LEU A 267 8.65 -20.80 -5.84
N ALA A 268 7.56 -20.27 -5.29
CA ALA A 268 7.16 -18.88 -5.48
C ALA A 268 8.19 -17.88 -4.94
N VAL A 269 8.95 -18.24 -3.89
CA VAL A 269 10.02 -17.39 -3.37
C VAL A 269 11.25 -17.47 -4.29
N LYS A 270 11.59 -18.66 -4.80
CA LYS A 270 12.66 -18.84 -5.80
C LYS A 270 12.44 -17.93 -7.02
N THR A 271 11.24 -17.95 -7.59
CA THR A 271 10.92 -17.15 -8.77
C THR A 271 10.95 -15.65 -8.47
N THR A 272 10.40 -15.22 -7.33
CA THR A 272 10.48 -13.83 -6.90
C THR A 272 11.94 -13.38 -6.70
N LEU A 273 12.77 -14.17 -6.01
CA LEU A 273 14.18 -13.83 -5.77
C LEU A 273 14.98 -13.77 -7.07
N LYS A 274 14.71 -14.63 -8.05
CA LYS A 274 15.33 -14.54 -9.38
C LYS A 274 15.04 -13.19 -10.05
N THR A 275 13.78 -12.76 -10.07
CA THR A 275 13.41 -11.45 -10.63
C THR A 275 14.06 -10.30 -9.86
N VAL A 276 14.16 -10.42 -8.53
CA VAL A 276 14.86 -9.43 -7.69
C VAL A 276 16.35 -9.35 -8.03
N CYS A 277 17.02 -10.49 -8.24
CA CYS A 277 18.42 -10.53 -8.66
C CYS A 277 18.63 -9.85 -10.01
N GLU A 278 17.77 -10.10 -11.00
CA GLU A 278 17.84 -9.43 -12.32
C GLU A 278 17.77 -7.91 -12.19
N ILE A 279 16.91 -7.40 -11.30
CA ILE A 279 16.80 -5.96 -11.03
C ILE A 279 18.09 -5.46 -10.37
N ALA A 280 18.55 -6.12 -9.31
CA ALA A 280 19.75 -5.72 -8.58
C ALA A 280 21.00 -5.73 -9.47
N ILE A 281 21.14 -6.73 -10.36
CA ILE A 281 22.20 -6.79 -11.36
C ILE A 281 22.10 -5.58 -12.30
N GLY A 282 20.93 -5.31 -12.86
CA GLY A 282 20.73 -4.18 -13.78
C GLY A 282 21.08 -2.82 -13.15
N GLU A 283 20.65 -2.58 -11.92
CA GLU A 283 20.94 -1.34 -11.19
C GLU A 283 22.44 -1.25 -10.83
N SER A 284 23.06 -2.34 -10.35
CA SER A 284 24.49 -2.36 -10.03
C SER A 284 25.36 -2.08 -11.27
N LEU A 285 24.98 -2.61 -12.45
CA LEU A 285 25.64 -2.31 -13.72
C LEU A 285 25.48 -0.85 -14.12
N GLN A 286 24.31 -0.26 -13.90
CA GLN A 286 24.04 1.15 -14.17
C GLN A 286 24.87 2.08 -13.27
N ASP A 287 25.05 1.70 -12.00
CA ASP A 287 25.85 2.44 -11.03
C ASP A 287 27.36 2.18 -11.17
N GLY A 288 27.77 1.26 -12.06
CA GLY A 288 29.17 0.89 -12.28
C GLY A 288 29.77 -0.01 -11.20
N ASP A 289 28.94 -0.60 -10.34
CA ASP A 289 29.33 -1.57 -9.32
C ASP A 289 29.34 -3.00 -9.90
N TRP A 290 30.40 -3.29 -10.64
CA TRP A 290 30.61 -4.60 -11.27
C TRP A 290 30.77 -5.73 -10.26
N GLU A 291 31.29 -5.44 -9.06
CA GLU A 291 31.49 -6.44 -8.02
C GLU A 291 30.15 -6.89 -7.42
N ALA A 292 29.27 -5.93 -7.10
CA ALA A 292 27.91 -6.25 -6.65
C ALA A 292 27.11 -6.98 -7.73
N ALA A 293 27.24 -6.57 -8.99
CA ALA A 293 26.61 -7.26 -10.12
C ALA A 293 27.09 -8.72 -10.26
N ALA A 294 28.40 -8.97 -10.16
CA ALA A 294 28.98 -10.32 -10.22
C ALA A 294 28.49 -11.19 -9.06
N LYS A 295 28.57 -10.70 -7.82
CA LYS A 295 28.09 -11.41 -6.62
C LYS A 295 26.61 -11.80 -6.76
N THR A 296 25.77 -10.86 -7.19
CA THR A 296 24.34 -11.10 -7.37
C THR A 296 24.06 -12.11 -8.50
N THR A 297 24.86 -12.07 -9.57
CA THR A 297 24.78 -13.02 -10.68
C THR A 297 25.13 -14.44 -10.23
N ASP A 298 26.20 -14.60 -9.45
CA ASP A 298 26.57 -15.89 -8.88
C ASP A 298 25.47 -16.43 -7.96
N PHE A 299 24.91 -15.58 -7.10
CA PHE A 299 23.77 -15.94 -6.26
C PHE A 299 22.55 -16.37 -7.11
N TYR A 300 22.23 -15.68 -8.19
CA TYR A 300 21.15 -16.03 -9.12
C TYR A 300 21.33 -17.45 -9.70
N HIS A 301 22.55 -17.78 -10.13
CA HIS A 301 22.84 -19.11 -10.67
C HIS A 301 22.76 -20.20 -9.61
N MET A 302 23.29 -19.97 -8.40
CA MET A 302 23.19 -20.92 -7.30
C MET A 302 21.75 -21.12 -6.83
N LEU A 303 20.97 -20.04 -6.74
CA LEU A 303 19.53 -20.10 -6.48
C LEU A 303 18.81 -21.02 -7.49
N GLY A 304 19.24 -21.00 -8.76
CA GLY A 304 18.75 -21.92 -9.78
C GLY A 304 19.03 -23.39 -9.49
N ARG A 305 20.29 -23.72 -9.14
CA ARG A 305 20.82 -25.09 -9.03
C ARG A 305 20.52 -25.75 -7.68
N GLU A 306 20.61 -25.00 -6.59
CA GLU A 306 20.72 -25.58 -5.23
C GLU A 306 19.46 -25.39 -4.39
N TRP A 307 18.62 -24.40 -4.70
CA TRP A 307 17.44 -24.07 -3.89
C TRP A 307 16.54 -25.28 -3.63
N ASP A 308 16.32 -26.13 -4.63
CA ASP A 308 15.40 -27.27 -4.52
C ASP A 308 16.00 -28.46 -3.75
N ASN A 309 17.33 -28.47 -3.58
CA ASN A 309 18.12 -29.53 -2.94
C ASN A 309 18.46 -29.20 -1.49
N LEU A 310 18.70 -27.92 -1.18
CA LEU A 310 19.00 -27.44 0.17
C LEU A 310 17.82 -27.64 1.15
N GLY A 311 16.61 -27.85 0.63
CA GLY A 311 15.45 -28.22 1.43
C GLY A 311 15.59 -29.54 2.21
N LEU A 312 16.54 -30.39 1.85
CA LEU A 312 16.70 -31.72 2.44
C LEU A 312 17.76 -31.79 3.55
N LEU A 313 18.61 -30.77 3.71
CA LEU A 313 19.80 -30.83 4.57
C LEU A 313 19.62 -30.25 5.98
N ASN A 314 18.56 -29.46 6.21
CA ASN A 314 18.29 -28.87 7.51
C ASN A 314 16.88 -29.28 7.97
N PRO A 315 16.74 -30.38 8.75
CA PRO A 315 15.53 -30.64 9.50
C PRO A 315 15.35 -29.56 10.58
N ASP A 316 14.11 -29.33 11.00
CA ASP A 316 13.78 -28.32 12.01
C ASP A 316 14.57 -28.54 13.31
N PRO A 317 14.99 -27.46 14.00
CA PRO A 317 15.60 -27.56 15.32
C PRO A 317 14.62 -28.05 16.42
N ASP A 318 13.33 -28.25 16.11
CA ASP A 318 12.28 -28.68 17.04
C ASP A 318 11.61 -30.02 16.62
N THR A 319 12.37 -30.95 16.04
CA THR A 319 11.96 -32.38 15.91
C THR A 319 12.85 -33.29 16.72
#